data_AF-A0A182YDD8-F1
#
_entry.id   AF-A0A182YDD8-F1
#
_cell.length_a   1.000
_cell.length_b   1.000
_cell.length_c   1.000
_cell.angle_alpha   90.00
_cell.angle_beta   90.00
_cell.angle_gamma   90.00
#
_symmetry.space_group_name_H-M   'P 1'
#
loop_
_entity.id
_entity.type
_entity.pdbx_description
1 polymer ?
#
loop_
_entity_poly.entity_id
_entity_poly.type
_entity_poly.pdbx_seq_one_letter_code
_entity_poly.pdbx_strand_id
1 'polypeptide(L)' 'MLPFTPPIVKRLLGWRKVPSDDSAEGKWGEKAVKSLAKKMKKTSALEELERALTVQSCHTKCVPIPRKK' A
#
# COMPACT_ATOMS: atom_id res chain seq x y z
N MET A 1 -7.21 20.21 12.68
CA MET A 1 -6.58 19.67 11.46
C MET A 1 -6.42 18.17 11.60
N LEU A 2 -7.26 17.36 10.95
CA LEU A 2 -7.08 15.91 10.94
C LEU A 2 -5.91 15.56 10.01
N PRO A 3 -4.98 14.65 10.39
CA PRO A 3 -3.87 14.30 9.52
C PRO A 3 -4.41 13.72 8.21
N PHE A 4 -4.12 14.40 7.11
CA PHE A 4 -4.62 14.12 5.76
C PHE A 4 -3.95 12.89 5.11
N THR A 5 -3.26 12.07 5.90
CA THR A 5 -2.74 10.78 5.49
C THR A 5 -3.70 9.71 5.99
N PRO A 6 -4.49 9.07 5.09
CA PRO A 6 -5.37 7.99 5.52
C PRO A 6 -4.51 6.92 6.19
N PRO A 7 -4.91 6.41 7.39
CA PRO A 7 -4.08 5.57 8.26
C PRO A 7 -3.50 4.35 7.52
N ILE A 8 -4.22 3.88 6.50
CA ILE A 8 -3.82 2.82 5.60
C ILE A 8 -2.49 3.07 4.87
N VAL A 9 -2.24 4.29 4.37
CA VAL A 9 -0.99 4.61 3.66
C VAL A 9 0.18 4.54 4.63
N LYS A 10 -0.02 5.03 5.86
CA LYS A 10 0.99 4.95 6.92
C LYS A 10 1.28 3.50 7.31
N ARG A 11 0.25 2.65 7.42
CA ARG A 11 0.41 1.20 7.67
C ARG A 11 1.17 0.50 6.55
N LEU A 12 0.79 0.73 5.28
CA LEU A 12 1.46 0.14 4.12
C LEU A 12 2.92 0.60 3.98
N LEU A 13 3.22 1.87 4.28
CA LEU A 13 4.59 2.37 4.33
C LEU A 13 5.40 1.72 5.46
N GLY A 14 4.78 1.42 6.59
CA GLY A 14 5.42 0.68 7.69
C GLY A 14 5.77 -0.78 7.35
N TRP A 15 5.08 -1.40 6.38
CA TRP A 15 5.39 -2.74 5.88
C TRP A 15 6.53 -2.76 4.84
N ARG A 16 7.02 -1.59 4.42
CA ARG A 16 8.12 -1.50 3.46
C ARG A 16 9.40 -2.04 4.10
N LYS A 17 10.01 -3.06 3.49
CA LYS A 17 11.29 -3.64 3.94
C LYS A 17 12.50 -2.74 3.67
N VAL A 18 12.41 -1.89 2.66
CA VAL A 18 13.47 -0.94 2.30
C VAL A 18 13.26 0.41 2.98
N PRO A 19 14.29 0.99 3.63
CA PRO A 19 14.16 2.28 4.28
C PRO A 19 13.79 3.38 3.28
N SER A 20 13.05 4.37 3.75
CA SER A 20 12.81 5.60 3.01
C SER A 20 14.08 6.45 3.04
N ASP A 21 15.05 6.07 2.21
CA ASP A 21 16.25 6.88 1.98
C ASP A 21 15.94 8.07 1.06
N ASP A 22 16.69 9.18 1.14
CA ASP A 22 16.45 10.36 0.27
C ASP A 22 16.76 10.08 -1.21
N SER A 23 17.32 8.90 -1.48
CA SER A 23 17.47 8.30 -2.80
C SER A 23 16.18 8.30 -3.62
N ALA A 24 16.34 8.39 -4.95
CA ALA A 24 15.22 8.38 -5.89
C ALA A 24 14.29 7.17 -5.68
N GLU A 25 14.81 5.98 -5.37
CA GLU A 25 14.01 4.79 -5.03
C GLU A 25 13.16 4.94 -3.76
N GLY A 26 13.66 5.65 -2.75
CA GLY A 26 12.93 6.00 -1.54
C GLY A 26 11.68 6.81 -1.88
N LYS A 27 11.86 7.90 -2.63
CA LYS A 27 10.81 8.82 -3.09
C LYS A 27 9.82 8.16 -4.06
N TRP A 28 10.30 7.31 -4.97
CA TRP A 28 9.44 6.54 -5.89
C TRP A 28 8.60 5.48 -5.16
N GLY A 29 9.17 4.83 -4.14
CA GLY A 29 8.46 3.84 -3.33
C GLY A 29 7.26 4.43 -2.60
N GLU A 30 7.40 5.61 -1.99
CA GLU A 30 6.29 6.28 -1.31
C GLU A 30 5.17 6.66 -2.30
N LYS A 31 5.55 7.17 -3.48
CA LYS A 31 4.61 7.54 -4.53
C LYS A 31 3.85 6.31 -5.08
N ALA A 32 4.52 5.17 -5.20
CA ALA A 32 3.93 3.91 -5.61
C ALA A 32 2.93 3.39 -4.57
N VAL A 33 3.31 3.36 -3.29
CA VAL A 33 2.43 2.94 -2.18
C VAL A 33 1.21 3.85 -2.07
N LYS A 34 1.38 5.17 -2.16
CA LYS A 34 0.28 6.14 -2.12
C LYS A 34 -0.70 5.95 -3.29
N SER A 35 -0.18 5.71 -4.50
CA SER A 35 -1.00 5.42 -5.68
C SER A 35 -1.74 4.09 -5.56
N LEU A 36 -1.06 3.05 -5.07
CA LEU A 36 -1.65 1.73 -4.82
C LEU A 36 -2.78 1.85 -3.78
N ALA A 37 -2.53 2.44 -2.62
CA ALA A 37 -3.52 2.62 -1.55
C ALA A 37 -4.76 3.39 -2.03
N LYS A 38 -4.56 4.45 -2.83
CA LYS A 38 -5.67 5.21 -3.44
C LYS A 38 -6.51 4.32 -4.37
N LYS A 39 -5.87 3.42 -5.12
CA LYS A 39 -6.55 2.48 -6.01
C LYS A 39 -7.29 1.39 -5.23
N MET A 40 -6.67 0.85 -4.19
CA MET A 40 -7.25 -0.18 -3.32
C MET A 40 -8.44 0.34 -2.51
N LYS A 41 -8.41 1.62 -2.09
CA LYS A 41 -9.56 2.27 -1.46
C LYS A 41 -10.77 2.31 -2.40
N LYS A 42 -10.55 2.43 -3.71
CA LYS A 42 -11.63 2.44 -4.70
C LYS A 42 -12.20 1.04 -4.98
N THR A 43 -11.38 0.00 -4.89
CA THR A 43 -11.80 -1.39 -5.14
C THR A 43 -12.21 -2.13 -3.86
N SER A 44 -12.25 -1.45 -2.71
CA SER A 44 -12.51 -2.05 -1.38
C SER A 44 -11.65 -3.29 -1.08
N ALA A 45 -10.46 -3.40 -1.69
CA ALA A 45 -9.55 -4.53 -1.54
C ALA A 45 -8.45 -4.25 -0.49
N LEU A 46 -8.60 -3.17 0.28
CA LEU A 46 -7.64 -2.75 1.29
C LEU A 46 -7.53 -3.73 2.45
N GLU A 47 -8.66 -4.26 2.95
CA GLU A 47 -8.64 -5.19 4.07
C GLU A 47 -7.86 -6.46 3.73
N GLU A 48 -8.08 -7.02 2.54
CA GLU A 48 -7.33 -8.19 2.06
C GLU A 48 -5.85 -7.88 1.87
N LEU A 49 -5.49 -6.68 1.38
CA LEU A 49 -4.09 -6.26 1.27
C LEU A 49 -3.40 -6.15 2.65
N GLU A 50 -4.07 -5.55 3.63
CA GLU A 50 -3.54 -5.48 5.00
C GLU A 50 -3.39 -6.86 5.60
N ARG A 51 -4.39 -7.73 5.42
CA ARG A 51 -4.37 -9.11 5.86
C ARG A 51 -3.24 -9.91 5.21
N ALA A 52 -2.98 -9.69 3.92
CA ALA A 52 -1.87 -10.33 3.22
C ALA A 52 -0.51 -9.93 3.80
N LEU A 53 -0.34 -8.64 4.12
CA LEU A 53 0.90 -8.12 4.69
C LEU A 53 1.10 -8.54 6.16
N THR A 54 0.04 -8.59 6.97
CA THR A 54 0.12 -8.97 8.38
C THR A 54 0.29 -10.46 8.57
N VAL A 55 -0.52 -11.26 7.87
CA VAL A 55 -0.55 -12.73 8.02
C VAL A 55 0.64 -13.37 7.29
N GLN A 56 1.16 -12.72 6.24
CA GLN A 56 2.27 -13.23 5.40
C GLN A 56 2.05 -14.70 4.96
N SER A 57 0.79 -15.06 4.69
CA SER A 57 0.39 -16.41 4.31
C SER A 57 0.07 -16.49 2.82
N CYS A 58 0.42 -17.61 2.20
CA CYS A 58 0.07 -17.94 0.82
C CYS A 58 -1.44 -18.14 0.59
N HIS A 59 -2.26 -18.22 1.65
CA HIS A 59 -3.70 -18.42 1.55
C HIS A 59 -4.51 -17.11 1.44
N THR A 60 -3.86 -15.96 1.37
CA THR A 60 -4.57 -14.68 1.22
C THR A 60 -5.15 -14.53 -0.18
N LYS A 61 -6.32 -13.89 -0.32
CA LYS A 61 -6.95 -13.72 -1.63
C LYS A 61 -6.14 -12.76 -2.51
N CYS A 62 -6.26 -12.93 -3.81
CA CYS A 62 -5.70 -12.00 -4.78
C CYS A 62 -6.27 -10.59 -4.58
N VAL A 63 -5.41 -9.58 -4.65
CA VAL A 63 -5.78 -8.16 -4.58
C VAL A 63 -5.74 -7.58 -6.01
N PRO A 64 -6.85 -7.62 -6.76
CA PRO A 64 -6.85 -7.26 -8.17
C PRO A 64 -6.66 -5.74 -8.36
N ILE A 65 -5.77 -5.38 -9.27
CA ILE A 65 -5.58 -4.01 -9.72
C ILE A 65 -6.12 -3.90 -11.15
N PRO A 66 -7.02 -2.94 -11.46
CA PRO A 66 -7.49 -2.77 -12.82
C PRO A 66 -6.30 -2.41 -13.74
N ARG A 67 -6.09 -3.23 -14.76
CA ARG A 67 -5.09 -3.01 -15.81
C ARG A 67 -5.51 -1.80 -16.62
N LYS A 68 -4.56 -0.91 -16.92
CA LYS A 68 -4.78 0.16 -17.89
C LYS A 68 -5.01 -0.50 -19.26
N LYS A 69 -6.01 -0.05 -20.00
CA LYS A 69 -6.12 -0.34 -21.45
C LYS A 69 -5.04 0.45 -22.17
#